data_AF-A0A2N8K9L7-F1
#
_entry.id   AF-A0A2N8K9L7-F1
#
_cell.length_a   1.000
_cell.length_b   1.000
_cell.length_c   1.000
_cell.angle_alpha   90.00
_cell.angle_beta   90.00
_cell.angle_gamma   90.00
#
_symmetry.space_group_name_H-M   'P 1'
#
loop_
_entity.id
_entity.type
_entity.pdbx_description
1 polymer ?
#
loop_
_entity_poly.entity_id
_entity_poly.type
_entity_poly.pdbx_seq_one_letter_code
_entity_poly.pdbx_strand_id
1 'polypeptide(L)'
;MLTQPIALMWLLLFAGGFAVASILYARRKRGTLEDYIVARNSQGPVGTILTLMASTLGAWILFSPAQAATWGGLAAVVGYALGSMSPRLVMIPLGRRMRELIP
;
A
#
# COMPACT_ATOMS: atom_id res chain seq x y z
N MET A 1 20.43 -18.80 13.04
CA MET A 1 20.45 -18.53 11.59
C MET A 1 19.31 -19.32 10.97
N LEU A 2 18.46 -18.71 10.15
CA LEU A 2 17.44 -19.44 9.42
C LEU A 2 18.13 -20.30 8.36
N THR A 3 18.01 -21.63 8.45
CA THR A 3 18.47 -22.52 7.40
C THR A 3 17.61 -22.33 6.15
N GLN A 4 18.23 -22.39 4.97
CA GLN A 4 17.58 -22.21 3.67
C GLN A 4 16.23 -22.95 3.52
N PRO A 5 16.10 -24.23 3.90
CA PRO A 5 14.80 -24.93 3.84
C PRO A 5 13.73 -24.34 4.78
N ILE A 6 14.10 -23.88 5.97
CA ILE A 6 13.17 -23.27 6.92
C ILE A 6 12.67 -21.91 6.39
N ALA A 7 13.55 -21.12 5.77
CA ALA A 7 13.18 -19.84 5.16
C ALA A 7 12.19 -20.01 4.00
N LEU A 8 12.43 -21.01 3.13
CA LEU A 8 11.52 -21.33 2.02
C LEU A 8 10.15 -21.81 2.52
N MET A 9 10.12 -22.62 3.59
CA MET A 9 8.88 -23.07 4.21
C MET A 9 8.04 -21.88 4.70
N TRP A 10 8.66 -20.93 5.43
CA TRP A 10 7.96 -19.73 5.90
C TRP A 10 7.45 -18.85 4.75
N LEU A 11 8.28 -18.64 3.73
CA LEU A 11 7.89 -17.87 2.54
C LEU A 11 6.64 -18.47 1.89
N LEU A 12 6.64 -19.78 1.63
CA LEU A 12 5.52 -20.47 0.99
C LEU A 12 4.28 -20.47 1.88
N LEU A 13 4.44 -20.63 3.20
CA LEU A 13 3.33 -20.61 4.14
C LEU A 13 2.64 -19.24 4.18
N PHE A 14 3.40 -18.15 4.30
CA PHE A 14 2.83 -16.80 4.33
C PHE A 14 2.27 -16.38 2.97
N ALA A 15 3.01 -16.61 1.87
CA ALA A 15 2.54 -16.28 0.53
C ALA A 15 1.29 -17.09 0.16
N GLY A 16 1.30 -18.40 0.43
CA GLY A 16 0.17 -19.29 0.21
C GLY A 16 -1.03 -18.91 1.08
N GLY A 17 -0.82 -18.62 2.37
CA GLY A 17 -1.86 -18.17 3.27
C GLY A 17 -2.52 -16.86 2.80
N PHE A 18 -1.70 -15.88 2.40
CA PHE A 18 -2.21 -14.64 1.82
C PHE A 18 -2.97 -14.90 0.53
N ALA A 19 -2.44 -15.72 -0.38
CA ALA A 19 -3.11 -16.04 -1.64
C ALA A 19 -4.48 -16.70 -1.42
N VAL A 20 -4.55 -17.69 -0.53
CA VAL A 20 -5.81 -18.38 -0.19
C VAL A 20 -6.80 -17.40 0.44
N ALA A 21 -6.37 -16.59 1.42
CA ALA A 21 -7.22 -15.58 2.05
C ALA A 21 -7.76 -14.57 1.03
N SER A 22 -6.90 -14.11 0.12
CA SER A 22 -7.24 -13.18 -0.96
C SER A 22 -8.28 -13.77 -1.90
N ILE A 23 -8.10 -15.02 -2.33
CA ILE A 23 -9.03 -15.72 -3.22
C ILE A 23 -10.38 -15.94 -2.54
N LEU A 24 -10.39 -16.38 -1.28
CA LEU A 24 -11.63 -16.58 -0.53
C LEU A 24 -12.41 -15.28 -0.35
N TYR A 25 -11.72 -14.18 -0.09
CA TYR A 25 -12.35 -12.85 0.01
C TYR A 25 -12.85 -12.34 -1.33
N ALA A 26 -12.07 -12.47 -2.40
CA ALA A 26 -12.44 -12.06 -3.75
C ALA A 26 -13.67 -12.82 -4.27
N ARG A 27 -13.79 -14.12 -3.95
CA ARG A 27 -14.95 -14.94 -4.32
C ARG A 27 -16.27 -14.45 -3.73
N ARG A 28 -16.24 -13.75 -2.59
CA ARG A 28 -17.45 -13.18 -1.95
C ARG A 28 -17.94 -11.89 -2.62
N LYS A 29 -17.08 -11.19 -3.36
CA LYS A 29 -17.44 -9.95 -4.08
C LYS A 29 -17.54 -10.22 -5.59
N ARG A 30 -18.65 -10.84 -6.02
CA ARG A 30 -19.03 -10.94 -7.44
C ARG A 30 -19.77 -9.66 -7.85
N GLY A 31 -19.02 -8.57 -8.03
CA GLY A 31 -19.55 -7.36 -8.67
C GLY A 31 -19.60 -7.52 -10.19
N THR A 32 -20.20 -6.54 -10.88
CA THR A 32 -20.10 -6.43 -12.33
C THR A 32 -18.66 -6.06 -12.74
N LEU A 33 -18.29 -6.23 -14.02
CA LEU A 33 -16.97 -5.81 -14.52
C LEU A 33 -16.73 -4.31 -14.28
N GLU A 34 -17.78 -3.51 -14.36
CA GLU A 34 -17.76 -2.07 -14.15
C GLU A 34 -17.50 -1.72 -12.67
N ASP A 35 -18.09 -2.49 -11.73
CA ASP A 35 -17.78 -2.39 -10.30
C ASP A 35 -16.34 -2.77 -9.98
N TYR A 36 -15.74 -3.69 -10.74
CA TYR A 36 -14.34 -4.08 -10.57
C TYR A 36 -13.37 -3.02 -11.11
N ILE A 37 -13.70 -2.40 -12.25
CA ILE A 37 -12.84 -1.43 -12.93
C ILE A 37 -12.93 -0.05 -12.29
N VAL A 38 -14.15 0.43 -11.98
CA VAL A 38 -14.37 1.80 -11.53
C VAL A 38 -14.55 1.88 -10.02
N ALA A 39 -15.24 0.89 -9.41
CA ALA A 39 -15.51 0.79 -7.98
C ALA A 39 -15.87 2.14 -7.32
N ARG A 40 -16.65 2.98 -8.02
CA ARG A 40 -16.75 4.42 -7.73
C ARG A 40 -17.42 4.65 -6.37
N ASN A 41 -16.76 5.41 -5.50
CA ASN A 41 -17.23 5.69 -4.12
C ASN A 41 -17.56 4.42 -3.29
N SER A 42 -17.01 3.26 -3.64
CA SER A 42 -17.26 1.99 -2.92
C SER A 42 -16.48 1.85 -1.62
N GLN A 43 -15.43 2.65 -1.44
CA GLN A 43 -14.56 2.63 -0.26
C GLN A 43 -14.74 3.91 0.55
N GLY A 44 -14.88 3.75 1.86
CA GLY A 44 -14.90 4.88 2.79
C GLY A 44 -13.57 5.64 2.82
N PRO A 45 -13.52 6.83 3.45
CA PRO A 45 -12.32 7.65 3.54
C PRO A 45 -11.13 6.89 4.15
N VAL A 46 -11.36 6.15 5.23
CA VAL A 46 -10.33 5.36 5.92
C VAL A 46 -9.82 4.23 5.04
N GLY A 47 -10.71 3.48 4.37
CA GLY A 47 -10.32 2.41 3.45
C GLY A 47 -9.49 2.92 2.27
N THR A 48 -9.84 4.10 1.76
CA THR A 48 -9.07 4.78 0.71
C THR A 48 -7.67 5.17 1.20
N ILE A 49 -7.58 5.80 2.39
CA ILE A 49 -6.28 6.17 2.98
C ILE A 49 -5.42 4.93 3.20
N LEU A 50 -5.97 3.86 3.80
CA LEU A 50 -5.26 2.62 4.05
C LEU A 50 -4.74 1.97 2.76
N THR A 51 -5.56 1.93 1.71
CA THR A 51 -5.16 1.37 0.41
C THR A 51 -4.05 2.19 -0.23
N LEU A 52 -4.17 3.52 -0.20
CA LEU A 52 -3.13 4.42 -0.70
C LEU A 52 -1.83 4.30 0.11
N MET A 53 -1.90 4.15 1.44
CA MET A 53 -0.74 3.88 2.29
C MET A 53 -0.10 2.55 1.92
N ALA A 54 -0.88 1.47 1.81
CA ALA A 54 -0.37 0.14 1.48
C ALA A 54 0.40 0.13 0.16
N SER A 55 -0.14 0.76 -0.90
CA SER A 55 0.51 0.85 -2.21
C SER A 55 1.83 1.62 -2.21
N THR A 56 2.02 2.53 -1.25
CA THR A 56 3.16 3.47 -1.22
C THR A 56 4.15 3.21 -0.09
N LEU A 57 3.84 2.34 0.86
CA LEU A 57 4.75 1.97 1.93
C LEU A 57 5.50 0.67 1.62
N GLY A 58 4.90 -0.27 0.87
CA GLY A 58 5.57 -1.47 0.36
C GLY A 58 6.45 -2.23 1.37
N ALA A 59 7.38 -3.04 0.86
CA ALA A 59 8.38 -3.70 1.71
C ALA A 59 9.56 -2.78 2.08
N TRP A 60 9.76 -1.71 1.30
CA TRP A 60 10.91 -0.81 1.47
C TRP A 60 10.84 0.01 2.75
N ILE A 61 9.64 0.25 3.30
CA ILE A 61 9.50 0.96 4.58
C ILE A 61 10.21 0.27 5.75
N LEU A 62 10.51 -1.03 5.63
CA LEU A 62 11.27 -1.77 6.65
C LEU A 62 12.76 -1.39 6.67
N PHE A 63 13.30 -0.88 5.56
CA PHE A 63 14.73 -0.60 5.40
C PHE A 63 15.03 0.88 5.21
N SER A 64 14.19 1.61 4.44
CA SER A 64 14.47 3.01 4.09
C SER A 64 14.56 3.97 5.29
N PRO A 65 13.65 3.94 6.29
CA PRO A 65 13.75 4.81 7.46
C PRO A 65 14.90 4.43 8.38
N ALA A 66 15.14 3.13 8.57
CA ALA A 66 16.24 2.63 9.39
C ALA A 66 17.59 3.05 8.79
N GLN A 67 17.75 2.91 7.47
CA GLN A 67 18.91 3.43 6.76
C GLN A 67 19.02 4.95 6.88
N ALA A 68 17.94 5.70 6.72
CA ALA A 68 17.98 7.16 6.88
C ALA A 68 18.43 7.56 8.30
N ALA A 69 17.98 6.83 9.32
CA ALA A 69 18.33 7.08 10.71
C ALA A 69 19.82 6.84 11.01
N THR A 70 20.49 5.88 10.35
CA THR A 70 21.92 5.64 10.60
C THR A 70 22.82 6.75 10.10
N TRP A 71 22.44 7.43 9.01
CA TRP A 71 23.25 8.49 8.39
C TRP A 71 22.88 9.90 8.85
N GLY A 72 21.60 10.16 9.13
CA GLY A 72 21.12 11.50 9.49
C GLY A 72 20.16 11.55 10.69
N GLY A 73 20.10 10.49 11.48
CA GLY A 73 19.34 10.45 12.73
C GLY A 73 17.84 10.72 12.56
N LEU A 74 17.22 11.29 13.60
CA LEU A 74 15.80 11.59 13.61
C LEU A 74 15.39 12.59 12.50
N ALA A 75 16.25 13.57 12.21
CA ALA A 75 15.98 14.58 11.20
C ALA A 75 15.87 13.99 9.79
N ALA A 76 16.71 13.02 9.43
CA ALA A 76 16.61 12.33 8.16
C ALA A 76 15.35 11.47 8.04
N VAL A 77 14.90 10.84 9.14
CA VAL A 77 13.63 10.09 9.16
C VAL A 77 12.44 11.03 8.93
N VAL A 78 12.43 12.18 9.60
CA VAL A 78 11.38 13.20 9.41
C VAL A 78 11.42 13.75 7.97
N GLY A 79 12.61 14.03 7.43
CA GLY A 79 12.79 14.46 6.05
C GLY A 79 12.31 13.42 5.03
N TYR A 80 12.60 12.14 5.26
CA TYR A 80 12.10 11.03 4.45
C TYR A 80 10.57 10.93 4.51
N ALA A 81 9.96 11.06 5.69
CA ALA A 81 8.51 11.04 5.86
C ALA A 81 7.85 12.22 5.13
N LEU A 82 8.39 13.43 5.28
CA LEU A 82 7.91 14.63 4.59
C LEU A 82 8.05 14.52 3.07
N GLY A 83 9.21 14.05 2.59
CA GLY A 83 9.45 13.79 1.17
C GLY A 83 8.48 12.76 0.60
N SER A 84 8.24 11.66 1.33
CA SER A 84 7.30 10.61 0.94
C SER A 84 5.83 11.07 0.96
N MET A 85 5.50 12.09 1.74
CA MET A 85 4.16 12.68 1.78
C MET A 85 3.93 13.72 0.67
N SER A 86 4.99 14.33 0.14
CA SER A 86 4.91 15.41 -0.85
C SER A 86 4.09 15.07 -2.11
N PRO A 87 4.19 13.87 -2.72
CA PRO A 87 3.39 13.55 -3.91
C PRO A 87 1.90 13.49 -3.58
N ARG A 88 1.55 13.05 -2.36
CA ARG A 88 0.16 12.94 -1.93
C ARG A 88 -0.48 14.31 -1.73
N LEU A 89 0.27 15.28 -1.19
CA LEU A 89 -0.18 16.67 -1.05
C LEU A 89 -0.45 17.30 -2.42
N VAL A 90 0.43 17.04 -3.41
CA VAL A 90 0.24 17.51 -4.79
C VAL A 90 -0.93 16.81 -5.49
N MET A 91 -1.21 15.55 -5.14
CA MET A 91 -2.34 14.80 -5.69
C MET A 91 -3.71 15.23 -5.15
N ILE A 92 -3.79 15.98 -4.04
CA ILE A 92 -5.07 16.51 -3.53
C ILE A 92 -5.74 17.46 -4.55
N PRO A 93 -5.08 18.56 -5.02
CA PRO A 93 -5.69 19.45 -6.01
C PRO A 93 -5.89 18.75 -7.36
N LEU A 94 -4.96 17.88 -7.77
CA LEU A 94 -5.08 17.14 -9.03
C LEU A 94 -6.28 16.18 -8.99
N GLY A 95 -6.46 15.46 -7.89
CA GLY A 95 -7.57 14.54 -7.69
C GLY A 95 -8.93 15.24 -7.65
N ARG A 96 -9.01 16.45 -7.08
CA ARG A 96 -10.23 17.28 -7.16
C ARG A 96 -10.54 17.66 -8.61
N ARG A 97 -9.54 18.13 -9.34
CA ARG A 97 -9.70 18.56 -10.74
C ARG A 97 -10.08 17.40 -11.67
N MET A 98 -9.52 16.21 -11.44
CA MET A 98 -9.89 15.01 -12.18
C MET A 98 -11.33 14.58 -11.91
N ARG A 99 -11.81 14.68 -10.66
CA ARG A 99 -13.22 14.37 -10.31
C ARG A 99 -14.22 15.34 -10.94
N GLU A 100 -13.83 16.59 -11.15
CA GLU A 100 -14.69 17.61 -11.79
C GLU A 100 -14.74 17.45 -13.31
N LEU A 101 -13.64 17.01 -13.94
CA LEU A 101 -13.51 16.91 -15.40
C LEU A 101 -13.96 15.56 -15.98
N ILE A 102 -13.96 14.50 -15.17
CA ILE A 102 -14.32 13.14 -15.60
C ILE A 102 -15.55 12.67 -14.81
N PRO A 103 -16.77 12.88 -15.37
CA PRO A 103 -18.02 12.49 -14.73
C PRO A 103 -18.21 10.98 -14.64
#